data_AF-A0A7G9YTM3-F1
#
_entry.id   AF-A0A7G9YTM3-F1
#
_cell.length_a   1.000
_cell.length_b   1.000
_cell.length_c   1.000
_cell.angle_alpha   90.00
_cell.angle_beta   90.00
_cell.angle_gamma   90.00
#
_symmetry.space_group_name_H-M   'P 1'
#
loop_
_entity.id
_entity.type
_entity.pdbx_description
1 polymer ?
#
loop_
_entity_poly.entity_id
_entity_poly.type
_entity_poly.pdbx_seq_one_letter_code
_entity_poly.pdbx_strand_id
1 'polypeptide(L)'
;MLTKKLLFSLILAFFLMSICMSVSGVVAKENPEFVKVTSPPPKYEAVSGMVKNGSVVSISVVLTNFSKEIEGNKSELFFHSDLENPVWGISINGLPKECSSPFTIDHRKVTEARITLTGKAPEVNKRKENVTLLNITQKIKEEYSLIDIKRGVTSEIIEDAIIAMDEAQKKIESANWTIANATKAGVDVSEANTNFETANLYLKDANDAYWGGRAEDSIEAARNASHYAELAKEKAESAVGSMKYRNYGILAAVVIIAIVAFVFLIRQRRRKRGIY
;
A
#
# COMPACT_ATOMS: atom_id res chain seq x y z
N MET A 1 -4.39 -32.52 -17.29
CA MET A 1 -3.80 -32.43 -15.94
C MET A 1 -2.69 -31.38 -15.79
N LEU A 2 -2.11 -30.84 -16.88
CA LEU A 2 -1.01 -29.85 -16.84
C LEU A 2 -1.46 -28.40 -16.51
N THR A 3 -2.71 -28.03 -16.80
CA THR A 3 -3.19 -26.63 -16.71
C THR A 3 -3.47 -26.16 -15.27
N LYS A 4 -3.89 -27.06 -14.38
CA LYS A 4 -4.14 -26.73 -12.96
C LYS A 4 -2.85 -26.54 -12.16
N LYS A 5 -1.76 -27.23 -12.50
CA LYS A 5 -0.45 -27.06 -11.84
C LYS A 5 0.22 -25.73 -12.22
N LEU A 6 0.05 -25.28 -13.47
CA LEU A 6 0.55 -23.99 -13.95
C LEU A 6 -0.18 -22.81 -13.30
N LEU A 7 -1.51 -22.89 -13.14
CA LEU A 7 -2.29 -21.85 -12.46
C LEU A 7 -1.93 -21.75 -10.97
N PHE A 8 -1.74 -22.88 -10.29
CA PHE A 8 -1.33 -22.90 -8.89
C PHE A 8 0.10 -22.37 -8.69
N SER A 9 1.01 -22.64 -9.63
CA SER A 9 2.37 -22.11 -9.62
C SER A 9 2.42 -20.59 -9.84
N LEU A 10 1.51 -20.03 -10.63
CA LEU A 10 1.45 -18.58 -10.89
C LEU A 10 0.88 -17.80 -9.71
N ILE A 11 -0.13 -18.35 -9.03
CA ILE A 11 -0.72 -17.75 -7.83
C ILE A 11 0.26 -17.84 -6.65
N LEU A 12 0.99 -18.96 -6.51
CA LEU A 12 2.02 -19.08 -5.47
C LEU A 12 3.22 -18.14 -5.72
N ALA A 13 3.59 -17.90 -6.98
CA ALA A 13 4.63 -16.94 -7.32
C ALA A 13 4.22 -15.48 -7.03
N PHE A 14 2.93 -15.14 -7.18
CA PHE A 14 2.42 -13.80 -6.86
C PHE A 14 2.37 -13.55 -5.35
N PHE A 15 2.05 -14.57 -4.54
CA PHE A 15 2.10 -14.48 -3.08
C PHE A 15 3.53 -14.50 -2.50
N LEU A 16 4.49 -15.13 -3.20
CA LEU A 16 5.90 -15.12 -2.79
C LEU A 16 6.65 -13.85 -3.18
N MET A 17 6.18 -13.09 -4.19
CA MET A 17 6.80 -11.80 -4.53
C MET A 17 6.52 -10.67 -3.52
N SER A 18 5.52 -10.82 -2.63
CA SER A 18 5.29 -9.88 -1.52
C SER A 18 6.27 -10.01 -0.34
N ILE A 19 7.16 -11.01 -0.34
CA ILE A 19 8.16 -11.20 0.75
C ILE A 19 9.57 -10.76 0.32
N CYS A 20 9.76 -10.36 -0.94
CA CYS A 20 11.03 -9.86 -1.45
C CYS A 20 11.06 -8.33 -1.56
N MET A 21 10.46 -7.61 -0.60
CA MET A 21 11.01 -6.29 -0.27
C MET A 21 12.29 -6.53 0.50
N SER A 22 13.37 -6.52 -0.26
CA SER A 22 14.72 -6.30 0.23
C SER A 22 14.67 -5.31 1.39
N VAL A 23 14.95 -5.81 2.59
CA VAL A 23 15.65 -5.04 3.61
C VAL A 23 16.86 -4.53 2.85
N SER A 24 16.79 -3.29 2.36
CA SER A 24 17.92 -2.66 1.69
C SER A 24 19.03 -2.71 2.72
N GLY A 25 19.95 -3.66 2.49
CA GLY A 25 21.10 -3.87 3.33
C GLY A 25 21.72 -2.50 3.50
N VAL A 26 21.90 -2.12 4.76
CA VAL A 26 22.82 -1.05 5.12
C VAL A 26 24.11 -1.40 4.41
N VAL A 27 24.42 -0.69 3.32
CA VAL A 27 25.75 -0.73 2.73
C VAL A 27 26.62 0.00 3.73
N ALA A 28 27.05 -0.76 4.74
CA ALA A 28 28.14 -0.36 5.59
C ALA A 28 29.36 -0.32 4.68
N LYS A 29 29.66 0.86 4.16
CA LYS A 29 31.01 1.20 3.73
C LYS A 29 31.90 0.80 4.91
N GLU A 30 32.85 -0.11 4.71
CA GLU A 30 33.73 -0.62 5.77
C GLU A 30 34.40 0.58 6.45
N ASN A 31 33.83 1.00 7.58
CA ASN A 31 34.41 2.02 8.43
C ASN A 31 35.51 1.34 9.22
N PRO A 32 36.67 2.00 9.41
CA PRO A 32 37.63 1.52 10.39
C PRO A 32 36.91 1.38 11.74
N GLU A 33 36.98 0.18 12.32
CA GLU A 33 36.11 -0.26 13.42
C GLU A 33 36.57 0.35 14.77
N PHE A 34 36.56 1.67 14.88
CA PHE A 34 36.94 2.41 16.08
C PHE A 34 35.84 2.43 17.15
N VAL A 35 34.62 2.05 16.77
CA VAL A 35 33.45 1.97 17.65
C VAL A 35 32.48 0.95 17.08
N LYS A 36 31.88 0.14 17.95
CA LYS A 36 30.80 -0.79 17.60
C LYS A 36 29.46 -0.09 17.76
N VAL A 37 28.67 -0.09 16.70
CA VAL A 37 27.33 0.51 16.66
C VAL A 37 26.26 -0.57 16.76
N THR A 38 25.31 -0.40 17.67
CA THR A 38 24.10 -1.23 17.78
C THR A 38 22.88 -0.33 17.75
N SER A 39 21.96 -0.56 16.81
CA SER A 39 20.72 0.20 16.68
C SER A 39 19.54 -0.75 16.55
N PRO A 40 18.64 -0.83 17.54
CA PRO A 40 17.32 -1.41 17.34
C PRO A 40 16.57 -0.72 16.19
N PRO A 41 15.55 -1.38 15.60
CA PRO A 41 14.69 -0.73 14.61
C PRO A 41 14.03 0.53 15.17
N PRO A 42 13.99 1.64 14.41
CA PRO A 42 13.21 2.82 14.76
C PRO A 42 11.74 2.48 15.03
N LYS A 43 11.12 3.21 15.95
CA LYS A 43 9.68 3.11 16.23
C LYS A 43 8.95 4.29 15.61
N TYR A 44 7.96 4.02 14.77
CA TYR A 44 7.11 5.02 14.14
C TYR A 44 5.80 4.37 13.65
N GLU A 45 4.78 5.18 13.38
CA GLU A 45 3.58 4.74 12.67
C GLU A 45 3.90 4.62 11.17
N ALA A 46 3.53 3.52 10.53
CA ALA A 46 3.87 3.27 9.14
C ALA A 46 2.63 3.24 8.24
N VAL A 47 2.71 3.90 7.09
CA VAL A 47 1.70 3.85 6.02
C VAL A 47 2.38 3.30 4.77
N SER A 48 1.91 2.14 4.28
CA SER A 48 2.48 1.43 3.12
C SER A 48 4.02 1.30 3.15
N GLY A 49 4.57 0.99 4.33
CA GLY A 49 6.01 0.80 4.54
C GLY A 49 6.85 2.08 4.70
N MET A 50 6.22 3.26 4.59
CA MET A 50 6.84 4.57 4.82
C MET A 50 6.49 5.09 6.21
N VAL A 51 7.28 6.03 6.73
CA VAL A 51 6.96 6.72 7.99
C VAL A 51 5.75 7.62 7.76
N LYS A 52 4.73 7.52 8.61
CA LYS A 52 3.56 8.40 8.51
C LYS A 52 3.94 9.84 8.82
N ASN A 53 3.46 10.76 7.99
CA ASN A 53 3.60 12.19 8.19
C ASN A 53 3.17 12.64 9.59
N GLY A 54 3.93 13.55 10.22
CA GLY A 54 3.63 14.11 11.54
C GLY A 54 3.67 13.11 12.69
N SER A 55 3.88 11.81 12.42
CA SER A 55 3.93 10.77 13.44
C SER A 55 5.21 10.88 14.28
N VAL A 56 5.14 10.43 15.52
CA VAL A 56 6.29 10.43 16.43
C VAL A 56 7.25 9.32 16.01
N VAL A 57 8.49 9.71 15.71
CA VAL A 57 9.61 8.83 15.43
C VAL A 57 10.48 8.75 16.69
N SER A 58 10.83 7.54 17.12
CA SER A 58 11.76 7.31 18.23
C SER A 58 12.86 6.34 17.84
N ILE A 59 14.11 6.74 18.04
CA ILE A 59 15.32 6.01 17.66
C ILE A 59 16.23 5.90 18.88
N SER A 60 16.89 4.76 19.04
CA SER A 60 17.96 4.57 20.02
C SER A 60 19.17 3.91 19.36
N VAL A 61 20.35 4.46 19.61
CA VAL A 61 21.63 3.95 19.13
C VAL A 61 22.55 3.76 20.33
N VAL A 62 23.25 2.64 20.37
CA VAL A 62 24.22 2.30 21.40
C VAL A 62 25.59 2.14 20.74
N LEU A 63 26.55 2.95 21.19
CA LEU A 63 27.93 2.95 20.78
C LEU A 63 28.78 2.31 21.88
N THR A 64 29.58 1.31 21.54
CA THR A 64 30.42 0.55 22.47
C THR A 64 31.78 0.26 21.87
N ASN A 65 32.69 -0.35 22.64
CA ASN A 65 34.00 -0.80 22.15
C ASN A 65 34.82 0.32 21.49
N PHE A 66 34.90 1.48 22.15
CA PHE A 66 35.68 2.61 21.67
C PHE A 66 37.17 2.26 21.65
N SER A 67 37.81 2.37 20.48
CA SER A 67 39.24 2.08 20.31
C SER A 67 40.09 3.06 21.11
N LYS A 68 41.07 2.52 21.86
CA LYS A 68 42.03 3.31 22.64
C LYS A 68 43.26 3.73 21.83
N GLU A 69 43.39 3.22 20.62
CA GLU A 69 44.55 3.45 19.74
C GLU A 69 44.44 4.77 18.95
N ILE A 70 43.33 5.49 19.09
CA ILE A 70 43.13 6.76 18.42
C ILE A 70 43.99 7.87 19.05
N GLU A 71 44.56 8.72 18.20
CA GLU A 71 45.37 9.85 18.65
C GLU A 71 44.54 10.80 19.53
N GLY A 72 45.11 11.24 20.66
CA GLY A 72 44.39 12.06 21.63
C GLY A 72 43.33 11.32 22.47
N ASN A 73 43.03 10.04 22.18
CA ASN A 73 42.04 9.22 22.88
C ASN A 73 40.63 9.84 22.95
N LYS A 74 40.33 10.76 22.05
CA LYS A 74 39.06 11.49 22.01
C LYS A 74 38.51 11.54 20.59
N SER A 75 37.20 11.52 20.50
CA SER A 75 36.47 11.79 19.26
C SER A 75 35.33 12.76 19.51
N GLU A 76 34.88 13.41 18.44
CA GLU A 76 33.70 14.27 18.44
C GLU A 76 32.58 13.58 17.67
N LEU A 77 31.40 13.48 18.28
CA LEU A 77 30.20 13.01 17.62
C LEU A 77 29.37 14.20 17.14
N PHE A 78 28.95 14.16 15.88
CA PHE A 78 28.01 15.13 15.32
C PHE A 78 26.66 14.46 15.10
N PHE A 79 25.59 15.20 15.36
CA PHE A 79 24.23 14.71 15.35
C PHE A 79 23.41 15.52 14.37
N HIS A 80 22.72 14.84 13.46
CA HIS A 80 21.84 15.48 12.51
C HIS A 80 20.54 14.69 12.34
N SER A 81 19.45 15.41 12.14
CA SER A 81 18.12 14.87 11.89
C SER A 81 17.28 15.89 11.16
N ASP A 82 16.50 15.41 10.20
CA ASP A 82 15.49 16.18 9.47
C ASP A 82 14.11 16.12 10.17
N LEU A 83 14.00 15.45 11.33
CA LEU A 83 12.76 15.41 12.11
C LEU A 83 12.38 16.81 12.60
N GLU A 84 11.08 17.09 12.67
CA GLU A 84 10.57 18.30 13.28
C GLU A 84 10.70 18.24 14.80
N ASN A 85 11.21 19.33 15.38
CA ASN A 85 11.44 19.50 16.81
C ASN A 85 12.21 18.31 17.42
N PRO A 86 13.41 17.99 16.93
CA PRO A 86 14.15 16.82 17.37
C PRO A 86 14.65 17.01 18.80
N VAL A 87 14.31 16.07 19.67
CA VAL A 87 14.77 16.00 21.05
C VAL A 87 15.82 14.91 21.16
N TRP A 88 17.06 15.34 21.36
CA TRP A 88 18.20 14.47 21.55
C TRP A 88 18.43 14.17 23.03
N GLY A 89 18.71 12.90 23.32
CA GLY A 89 19.19 12.45 24.62
C GLY A 89 20.50 11.70 24.45
N ILE A 90 21.43 11.92 25.38
CA ILE A 90 22.67 11.16 25.45
C ILE A 90 22.91 10.68 26.88
N SER A 91 23.29 9.42 27.04
CA SER A 91 23.78 8.89 28.30
C SER A 91 25.10 8.17 28.11
N ILE A 92 26.00 8.36 29.07
CA ILE A 92 27.35 7.80 29.08
C ILE A 92 27.44 6.86 30.26
N ASN A 93 27.71 5.58 30.00
CA ASN A 93 27.76 4.52 31.00
C ASN A 93 26.50 4.52 31.91
N GLY A 94 25.32 4.77 31.31
CA GLY A 94 24.03 4.82 32.00
C GLY A 94 23.67 6.15 32.66
N LEU A 95 24.58 7.13 32.72
CA LEU A 95 24.32 8.44 33.31
C LEU A 95 23.93 9.46 32.24
N PRO A 96 22.79 10.17 32.39
CA PRO A 96 22.39 11.19 31.43
C PRO A 96 23.42 12.33 31.38
N LYS A 97 23.65 12.84 30.19
CA LYS A 97 24.51 14.01 29.93
C LYS A 97 23.72 15.03 29.11
N GLU A 98 24.12 16.29 29.24
CA GLU A 98 23.63 17.34 28.37
C GLU A 98 24.00 17.00 26.92
N CYS A 99 23.01 17.05 26.03
CA CYS A 99 23.24 16.76 24.63
C CYS A 99 23.71 18.02 23.92
N SER A 100 24.92 17.98 23.40
CA SER A 100 25.50 19.02 22.54
C SER A 100 25.94 18.39 21.22
N SER A 101 25.96 19.16 20.14
CA SER A 101 26.62 18.76 18.90
C SER A 101 27.63 19.85 18.50
N PRO A 102 28.95 19.55 18.46
CA PRO A 102 29.56 18.24 18.71
C PRO A 102 29.46 17.76 20.18
N PHE A 103 29.56 16.45 20.38
CA PHE A 103 29.70 15.81 21.68
C PHE A 103 31.04 15.08 21.78
N THR A 104 31.88 15.43 22.74
CA THR A 104 33.20 14.80 22.90
C THR A 104 33.12 13.50 23.71
N ILE A 105 33.67 12.42 23.15
CA ILE A 105 33.85 11.13 23.84
C ILE A 105 35.33 10.92 24.18
N ASP A 106 35.62 10.61 25.44
CA ASP A 106 36.92 10.12 25.91
C ASP A 106 36.94 8.59 25.88
N HIS A 107 37.65 8.01 24.91
CA HIS A 107 37.67 6.58 24.63
C HIS A 107 38.31 5.76 25.78
N ARG A 108 38.99 6.40 26.74
CA ARG A 108 39.55 5.72 27.91
C ARG A 108 38.52 5.52 29.02
N LYS A 109 37.50 6.37 29.08
CA LYS A 109 36.52 6.42 30.19
C LYS A 109 35.14 5.91 29.79
N VAL A 110 34.80 6.05 28.51
CA VAL A 110 33.49 5.67 27.99
C VAL A 110 33.51 4.21 27.54
N THR A 111 32.68 3.39 28.18
CA THR A 111 32.45 1.99 27.76
C THR A 111 31.22 1.87 26.89
N GLU A 112 30.19 2.68 27.18
CA GLU A 112 28.94 2.75 26.42
C GLU A 112 28.49 4.22 26.30
N ALA A 113 28.12 4.63 25.09
CA ALA A 113 27.35 5.85 24.86
C ALA A 113 26.02 5.48 24.20
N ARG A 114 24.91 5.88 24.82
CA ARG A 114 23.56 5.68 24.28
C ARG A 114 23.01 7.00 23.83
N ILE A 115 22.62 7.07 22.56
CA ILE A 115 21.98 8.20 21.94
C ILE A 115 20.52 7.84 21.71
N THR A 116 19.62 8.73 22.07
CA THR A 116 18.20 8.62 21.79
C THR A 116 17.75 9.85 21.05
N LEU A 117 16.86 9.67 20.08
CA LEU A 117 16.25 10.75 19.33
C LEU A 117 14.74 10.51 19.30
N THR A 118 13.98 11.55 19.63
CA THR A 118 12.54 11.58 19.40
C THR A 118 12.20 12.86 18.65
N GLY A 119 11.31 12.78 17.68
CA GLY A 119 10.84 13.94 16.92
C GLY A 119 9.62 13.57 16.09
N LYS A 120 9.04 14.53 15.38
CA LYS A 120 7.97 14.23 14.41
C LYS A 120 8.53 14.05 13.02
N ALA A 121 7.97 13.14 12.25
CA ALA A 121 8.28 13.00 10.84
C ALA A 121 7.86 14.29 10.11
N PRO A 122 8.74 14.88 9.27
CA PRO A 122 8.43 16.12 8.55
C PRO A 122 7.46 15.88 7.39
N GLU A 123 6.77 16.94 6.98
CA GLU A 123 6.00 16.93 5.74
C GLU A 123 6.94 16.83 4.52
N VAL A 124 6.61 15.96 3.56
CA VAL A 124 7.37 15.84 2.30
C VAL A 124 6.49 16.07 1.08
N ASN A 125 6.98 16.85 0.12
CA ASN A 125 6.21 17.15 -1.09
C ASN A 125 6.23 16.00 -2.10
N LYS A 126 7.17 15.05 -1.98
CA LYS A 126 7.36 13.96 -2.95
C LYS A 126 7.62 12.62 -2.29
N ARG A 127 6.99 11.58 -2.84
CA ARG A 127 7.08 10.20 -2.33
C ARG A 127 8.50 9.60 -2.27
N LYS A 128 9.39 10.02 -3.17
CA LYS A 128 10.76 9.48 -3.26
C LYS A 128 11.76 10.26 -2.42
N GLU A 129 11.29 11.22 -1.63
CA GLU A 129 12.13 12.01 -0.75
C GLU A 129 12.45 11.20 0.51
N ASN A 130 13.69 10.73 0.58
CA ASN A 130 14.20 10.05 1.77
C ASN A 130 14.63 11.12 2.78
N VAL A 131 14.01 11.08 3.95
CA VAL A 131 14.31 11.94 5.08
C VAL A 131 15.37 11.28 5.95
N THR A 132 16.36 12.05 6.39
CA THR A 132 17.39 11.59 7.33
C THR A 132 16.80 11.60 8.74
N LEU A 133 16.28 10.46 9.17
CA LEU A 133 15.70 10.35 10.51
C LEU A 133 16.78 10.54 11.58
N LEU A 134 17.96 9.94 11.37
CA LEU A 134 19.12 10.08 12.26
C LEU A 134 20.40 9.89 11.47
N ASN A 135 21.33 10.83 11.64
CA ASN A 135 22.71 10.70 11.19
C ASN A 135 23.65 11.01 12.36
N ILE A 136 24.60 10.10 12.60
CA ILE A 136 25.68 10.31 13.57
C ILE A 136 26.99 10.12 12.83
N THR A 137 27.81 11.18 12.81
CA THR A 137 29.19 11.11 12.34
C THR A 137 30.16 11.21 13.51
N GLN A 138 31.35 10.67 13.33
CA GLN A 138 32.45 10.73 14.28
C GLN A 138 33.66 11.35 13.61
N LYS A 139 34.22 12.37 14.26
CA LYS A 139 35.48 13.00 13.86
C LYS A 139 36.59 12.60 14.83
N ILE A 140 37.69 12.11 14.27
CA ILE A 140 38.93 11.80 15.00
C ILE A 140 40.08 12.59 14.37
N LYS A 141 40.34 12.32 13.09
CA LYS A 141 41.20 13.12 12.20
C LYS A 141 40.39 13.59 11.01
N GLU A 142 39.73 12.63 10.37
CA GLU A 142 38.69 12.85 9.38
C GLU A 142 37.33 12.50 9.99
N GLU A 143 36.26 12.81 9.25
CA GLU A 143 34.89 12.56 9.64
C GLU A 143 34.37 11.28 8.98
N TYR A 144 33.77 10.39 9.77
CA TYR A 144 33.22 9.12 9.34
C TYR A 144 31.77 8.97 9.78
N SER A 145 30.89 8.46 8.91
CA SER A 145 29.49 8.22 9.25
C SER A 145 29.34 6.94 10.08
N LEU A 146 29.02 7.05 11.37
CA LEU A 146 28.80 5.88 12.23
C LEU A 146 27.48 5.18 11.91
N ILE A 147 26.43 5.97 11.68
CA ILE A 147 25.10 5.46 11.35
C ILE A 147 24.32 6.52 10.58
N ASP A 148 23.64 6.08 9.52
CA ASP A 148 22.78 6.91 8.68
C ASP A 148 21.45 6.18 8.46
N ILE A 149 20.38 6.64 9.13
CA ILE A 149 19.04 6.07 9.03
C ILE A 149 18.18 6.99 8.18
N LYS A 150 18.00 6.59 6.92
CA LYS A 150 17.12 7.26 5.97
C LYS A 150 15.85 6.47 5.73
N ARG A 151 14.70 7.15 5.66
CA ARG A 151 13.40 6.55 5.35
C ARG A 151 12.56 7.48 4.49
N GLY A 152 11.72 6.90 3.65
CA GLY A 152 10.63 7.65 3.01
C GLY A 152 9.58 8.03 4.06
N VAL A 153 9.06 9.24 3.94
CA VAL A 153 7.96 9.76 4.76
C VAL A 153 6.76 9.98 3.84
N THR A 154 5.55 9.80 4.36
CA THR A 154 4.33 10.16 3.62
C THR A 154 4.06 11.66 3.70
N SER A 155 3.11 12.11 2.91
CA SER A 155 2.42 13.39 3.07
C SER A 155 0.93 13.17 2.96
N GLU A 156 0.15 14.18 3.33
CA GLU A 156 -1.31 14.12 3.23
C GLU A 156 -1.75 13.66 1.83
N ILE A 157 -1.15 14.25 0.78
CA ILE A 157 -1.51 13.92 -0.61
C ILE A 157 -1.10 12.50 -1.04
N ILE A 158 -0.02 11.97 -0.46
CA ILE A 158 0.40 10.58 -0.70
C ILE A 158 -0.57 9.63 0.01
N GLU A 159 -0.99 9.96 1.22
CA GLU A 159 -1.97 9.17 1.99
C GLU A 159 -3.33 9.18 1.28
N ASP A 160 -3.79 10.34 0.79
CA ASP A 160 -5.02 10.47 0.00
C ASP A 160 -4.96 9.65 -1.29
N ALA A 161 -3.82 9.63 -1.98
CA ALA A 161 -3.64 8.77 -3.15
C ALA A 161 -3.78 7.29 -2.81
N ILE A 162 -3.21 6.84 -1.68
CA ILE A 162 -3.34 5.45 -1.20
C ILE A 162 -4.81 5.13 -0.89
N ILE A 163 -5.51 6.03 -0.19
CA ILE A 163 -6.93 5.85 0.16
C ILE A 163 -7.79 5.76 -1.11
N ALA A 164 -7.60 6.68 -2.06
CA ALA A 164 -8.35 6.69 -3.32
C ALA A 164 -8.13 5.41 -4.15
N MET A 165 -6.89 4.91 -4.20
CA MET A 165 -6.58 3.64 -4.88
C MET A 165 -7.23 2.43 -4.18
N ASP A 166 -7.23 2.38 -2.85
CA ASP A 166 -7.89 1.32 -2.08
C ASP A 166 -9.42 1.34 -2.29
N GLU A 167 -10.04 2.52 -2.30
CA GLU A 167 -11.46 2.67 -2.64
C GLU A 167 -11.77 2.21 -4.07
N ALA A 168 -10.94 2.60 -5.04
CA ALA A 168 -11.08 2.17 -6.42
C ALA A 168 -10.99 0.65 -6.57
N GLN A 169 -10.02 0.04 -5.90
CA GLN A 169 -9.84 -1.40 -5.93
C GLN A 169 -11.04 -2.13 -5.33
N LYS A 170 -11.57 -1.69 -4.19
CA LYS A 170 -12.80 -2.25 -3.59
C LYS A 170 -14.00 -2.18 -4.53
N LYS A 171 -14.16 -1.05 -5.25
CA LYS A 171 -15.25 -0.90 -6.23
C LYS A 171 -15.07 -1.81 -7.43
N ILE A 172 -13.84 -1.94 -7.95
CA ILE A 172 -13.51 -2.88 -9.03
C ILE A 172 -13.82 -4.32 -8.60
N GLU A 173 -13.43 -4.72 -7.39
CA GLU A 173 -13.73 -6.06 -6.86
C GLU A 173 -15.25 -6.29 -6.75
N SER A 174 -16.01 -5.30 -6.29
CA SER A 174 -17.47 -5.36 -6.24
C SER A 174 -18.09 -5.49 -7.64
N ALA A 175 -17.64 -4.68 -8.61
CA ALA A 175 -18.11 -4.75 -9.99
C ALA A 175 -17.82 -6.11 -10.63
N ASN A 176 -16.60 -6.64 -10.44
CA ASN A 176 -16.20 -7.96 -10.92
C ASN A 176 -17.11 -9.06 -10.37
N TRP A 177 -17.41 -9.02 -9.07
CA TRP A 177 -18.32 -9.98 -8.44
C TRP A 177 -19.72 -9.93 -9.06
N THR A 178 -20.28 -8.73 -9.27
CA THR A 178 -21.60 -8.55 -9.88
C THR A 178 -21.62 -9.03 -11.34
N ILE A 179 -20.61 -8.70 -12.13
CA ILE A 179 -20.45 -9.16 -13.52
C ILE A 179 -20.36 -10.69 -13.57
N ALA A 180 -19.56 -11.30 -12.71
CA ALA A 180 -19.39 -12.75 -12.66
C ALA A 180 -20.72 -13.46 -12.35
N ASN A 181 -21.51 -12.92 -11.43
CA ASN A 181 -22.84 -13.45 -11.10
C ASN A 181 -23.83 -13.30 -12.25
N ALA A 182 -23.88 -12.13 -12.90
CA ALA A 182 -24.73 -11.90 -14.07
C ALA A 182 -24.37 -12.85 -15.22
N THR A 183 -23.07 -13.01 -15.49
CA THR A 183 -22.54 -13.96 -16.48
C THR A 183 -22.98 -15.40 -16.18
N LYS A 184 -22.87 -15.83 -14.91
CA LYS A 184 -23.31 -17.17 -14.47
C LYS A 184 -24.82 -17.37 -14.64
N ALA A 185 -25.60 -16.31 -14.53
CA ALA A 185 -27.04 -16.32 -14.80
C ALA A 185 -27.37 -16.28 -16.31
N GLY A 186 -26.37 -16.30 -17.20
CA GLY A 186 -26.54 -16.27 -18.65
C GLY A 186 -26.89 -14.88 -19.20
N VAL A 187 -26.68 -13.83 -18.43
CA VAL A 187 -26.94 -12.43 -18.82
C VAL A 187 -25.80 -11.93 -19.71
N ASP A 188 -26.14 -11.20 -20.77
CA ASP A 188 -25.15 -10.46 -21.56
C ASP A 188 -24.61 -9.28 -20.75
N VAL A 189 -23.30 -9.31 -20.50
CA VAL A 189 -22.57 -8.33 -19.70
C VAL A 189 -21.55 -7.54 -20.52
N SER A 190 -21.66 -7.53 -21.86
CA SER A 190 -20.70 -6.87 -22.75
C SER A 190 -20.46 -5.39 -22.42
N GLU A 191 -21.53 -4.61 -22.18
CA GLU A 191 -21.42 -3.20 -21.76
C GLU A 191 -20.74 -3.06 -20.40
N ALA A 192 -21.09 -3.92 -19.44
CA ALA A 192 -20.49 -3.92 -18.10
C ALA A 192 -18.99 -4.24 -18.16
N ASN A 193 -18.60 -5.22 -18.99
CA ASN A 193 -17.20 -5.59 -19.20
C ASN A 193 -16.38 -4.44 -19.81
N THR A 194 -16.95 -3.66 -20.74
CA THR A 194 -16.26 -2.50 -21.33
C THR A 194 -15.92 -1.45 -20.27
N ASN A 195 -16.89 -1.13 -19.39
CA ASN A 195 -16.65 -0.21 -18.27
C ASN A 195 -15.68 -0.81 -17.25
N PHE A 196 -15.76 -2.12 -16.99
CA PHE A 196 -14.85 -2.81 -16.08
C PHE A 196 -13.40 -2.80 -16.58
N GLU A 197 -13.16 -3.05 -17.86
CA GLU A 197 -11.84 -2.94 -18.49
C GLU A 197 -11.30 -1.50 -18.38
N THR A 198 -12.16 -0.51 -18.66
CA THR A 198 -11.82 0.92 -18.50
C THR A 198 -11.44 1.26 -17.06
N ALA A 199 -12.17 0.75 -16.07
CA ALA A 199 -11.85 0.94 -14.66
C ALA A 199 -10.47 0.37 -14.28
N ASN A 200 -10.13 -0.82 -14.79
CA ASN A 200 -8.82 -1.44 -14.56
C ASN A 200 -7.67 -0.66 -15.23
N LEU A 201 -7.91 -0.07 -16.42
CA LEU A 201 -6.94 0.81 -17.06
C LEU A 201 -6.65 2.03 -16.19
N TYR A 202 -7.68 2.72 -15.69
CA TYR A 202 -7.50 3.84 -14.79
C TYR A 202 -6.83 3.46 -13.46
N LEU A 203 -7.11 2.27 -12.90
CA LEU A 203 -6.42 1.81 -11.70
C LEU A 203 -4.92 1.55 -11.98
N LYS A 204 -4.59 1.05 -13.17
CA LYS A 204 -3.20 0.91 -13.59
C LYS A 204 -2.53 2.28 -13.73
N ASP A 205 -3.19 3.24 -14.38
CA ASP A 205 -2.67 4.61 -14.52
C ASP A 205 -2.46 5.28 -13.15
N ALA A 206 -3.38 5.05 -12.20
CA ALA A 206 -3.25 5.52 -10.83
C ALA A 206 -1.99 4.95 -10.15
N ASN A 207 -1.78 3.63 -10.27
CA ASN A 207 -0.56 3.00 -9.75
C ASN A 207 0.69 3.58 -10.41
N ASP A 208 0.72 3.70 -11.74
CA ASP A 208 1.87 4.22 -12.48
C ASP A 208 2.19 5.68 -12.07
N ALA A 209 1.17 6.51 -11.87
CA ALA A 209 1.30 7.87 -11.35
C ALA A 209 1.85 7.89 -9.90
N TYR A 210 1.31 7.04 -9.03
CA TYR A 210 1.74 6.92 -7.64
C TYR A 210 3.22 6.47 -7.53
N TRP A 211 3.65 5.49 -8.32
CA TRP A 211 5.06 5.06 -8.41
C TRP A 211 5.96 6.06 -9.14
N GLY A 212 5.36 6.88 -10.00
CA GLY A 212 5.98 8.06 -10.62
C GLY A 212 6.18 9.24 -9.68
N GLY A 213 5.59 9.23 -8.47
CA GLY A 213 5.63 10.36 -7.53
C GLY A 213 4.68 11.51 -7.89
N ARG A 214 3.64 11.23 -8.70
CA ARG A 214 2.58 12.17 -9.07
C ARG A 214 1.30 11.80 -8.33
N ALA A 215 1.20 12.24 -7.08
CA ALA A 215 0.11 11.84 -6.19
C ALA A 215 -1.25 12.39 -6.65
N GLU A 216 -1.29 13.63 -7.16
CA GLU A 216 -2.52 14.25 -7.70
C GLU A 216 -3.07 13.47 -8.90
N ASP A 217 -2.23 13.19 -9.90
CA ASP A 217 -2.58 12.36 -11.06
C ASP A 217 -3.09 10.98 -10.61
N SER A 218 -2.47 10.41 -9.58
CA SER A 218 -2.89 9.12 -9.01
C SER A 218 -4.29 9.20 -8.41
N ILE A 219 -4.61 10.27 -7.67
CA ILE A 219 -5.93 10.47 -7.07
C ILE A 219 -6.98 10.62 -8.18
N GLU A 220 -6.71 11.42 -9.21
CA GLU A 220 -7.62 11.62 -10.33
C GLU A 220 -7.90 10.31 -11.08
N ALA A 221 -6.85 9.57 -11.43
CA ALA A 221 -6.99 8.28 -12.10
C ALA A 221 -7.74 7.27 -11.21
N ALA A 222 -7.47 7.22 -9.90
CA ALA A 222 -8.20 6.34 -8.98
C ALA A 222 -9.69 6.70 -8.85
N ARG A 223 -10.04 7.99 -8.89
CA ARG A 223 -11.44 8.43 -8.93
C ARG A 223 -12.13 8.02 -10.23
N ASN A 224 -11.45 8.11 -11.37
CA ASN A 224 -11.96 7.62 -12.65
C ASN A 224 -12.16 6.09 -12.62
N ALA A 225 -11.20 5.35 -12.08
CA ALA A 225 -11.31 3.91 -11.88
C ALA A 225 -12.55 3.56 -11.04
N SER A 226 -12.75 4.26 -9.92
CA SER A 226 -13.93 4.13 -9.06
C SER A 226 -15.24 4.41 -9.80
N HIS A 227 -15.28 5.45 -10.62
CA HIS A 227 -16.47 5.84 -11.38
C HIS A 227 -16.86 4.77 -12.41
N TYR A 228 -15.91 4.33 -13.24
CA TYR A 228 -16.17 3.29 -14.24
C TYR A 228 -16.48 1.93 -13.62
N ALA A 229 -15.92 1.61 -12.45
CA ALA A 229 -16.26 0.41 -11.71
C ALA A 229 -17.74 0.43 -11.26
N GLU A 230 -18.24 1.56 -10.75
CA GLU A 230 -19.65 1.68 -10.39
C GLU A 230 -20.56 1.58 -11.62
N LEU A 231 -20.20 2.24 -12.73
CA LEU A 231 -20.94 2.11 -13.99
C LEU A 231 -20.98 0.66 -14.49
N ALA A 232 -19.87 -0.07 -14.37
CA ALA A 232 -19.80 -1.48 -14.74
C ALA A 232 -20.77 -2.33 -13.89
N LYS A 233 -20.78 -2.07 -12.57
CA LYS A 233 -21.68 -2.73 -11.63
C LYS A 233 -23.15 -2.42 -11.94
N GLU A 234 -23.52 -1.15 -12.08
CA GLU A 234 -24.89 -0.72 -12.41
C GLU A 234 -25.39 -1.34 -13.72
N LYS A 235 -24.53 -1.40 -14.74
CA LYS A 235 -24.84 -2.04 -16.03
C LYS A 235 -25.11 -3.53 -15.85
N ALA A 236 -24.28 -4.25 -15.10
CA ALA A 236 -24.50 -5.65 -14.79
C ALA A 236 -25.81 -5.89 -14.00
N GLU A 237 -26.10 -5.05 -13.00
CA GLU A 237 -27.36 -5.14 -12.22
C GLU A 237 -28.60 -4.88 -13.07
N SER A 238 -28.56 -3.85 -13.93
CA SER A 238 -29.65 -3.51 -14.84
C SER A 238 -29.93 -4.63 -15.86
N ALA A 239 -28.88 -5.27 -16.38
CA ALA A 239 -29.00 -6.40 -17.30
C ALA A 239 -29.64 -7.64 -16.64
N VAL A 240 -29.33 -7.89 -15.36
CA VAL A 240 -30.00 -8.93 -14.57
C VAL A 240 -31.48 -8.59 -14.37
N GLY A 241 -31.81 -7.32 -14.08
CA GLY A 241 -33.19 -6.85 -13.96
C GLY A 241 -33.99 -7.06 -15.23
N SER A 242 -33.47 -6.64 -16.39
CA SER A 242 -34.16 -6.75 -17.69
C SER A 242 -34.43 -8.20 -18.11
N MET A 243 -33.52 -9.13 -17.82
CA MET A 243 -33.73 -10.55 -18.07
C MET A 243 -34.91 -11.11 -17.27
N LYS A 244 -35.05 -10.74 -15.98
CA LYS A 244 -36.17 -11.20 -15.16
C LYS A 244 -37.52 -10.80 -15.79
N TYR A 245 -37.65 -9.55 -16.23
CA TYR A 245 -38.87 -9.09 -16.90
C TYR A 245 -39.14 -9.80 -18.22
N ARG A 246 -38.11 -10.06 -19.03
CA ARG A 246 -38.25 -10.83 -20.28
C ARG A 246 -38.77 -12.25 -20.04
N ASN A 247 -38.26 -12.91 -19.00
CA ASN A 247 -38.70 -14.27 -18.65
C ASN A 247 -40.16 -14.29 -18.19
N TYR A 248 -40.62 -13.30 -17.42
CA TYR A 248 -42.03 -13.16 -17.07
C TYR A 248 -42.92 -12.89 -18.29
N GLY A 249 -42.47 -12.03 -19.21
CA GLY A 249 -43.19 -11.75 -20.46
C GLY A 249 -43.37 -12.99 -21.35
N ILE A 250 -42.31 -13.80 -21.49
CA ILE A 250 -42.37 -15.06 -22.23
C ILE A 250 -43.31 -16.05 -21.54
N LEU A 251 -43.25 -16.17 -20.21
CA LEU A 251 -44.13 -17.07 -19.46
C LEU A 251 -45.61 -16.69 -19.62
N ALA A 252 -45.92 -15.39 -19.53
CA ALA A 252 -47.28 -14.88 -19.74
C ALA A 252 -47.79 -15.18 -21.17
N ALA A 253 -46.95 -14.98 -22.19
CA ALA A 253 -47.30 -15.29 -23.57
C ALA A 253 -47.58 -16.80 -23.76
N VAL A 254 -46.76 -17.68 -23.18
CA VAL A 254 -46.97 -19.14 -23.23
C VAL A 254 -48.29 -19.54 -22.57
N VAL A 255 -48.62 -18.96 -21.40
CA VAL A 255 -49.89 -19.21 -20.71
C VAL A 255 -51.07 -18.77 -21.57
N ILE A 256 -51.00 -17.60 -22.20
CA ILE A 256 -52.06 -17.11 -23.10
C ILE A 256 -52.25 -18.06 -24.28
N ILE A 257 -51.16 -18.49 -24.94
CA ILE A 257 -51.23 -19.42 -26.07
C ILE A 257 -51.85 -20.76 -25.63
N ALA A 258 -51.47 -21.29 -24.47
CA ALA A 258 -52.02 -22.52 -23.93
C ALA A 258 -53.52 -22.41 -23.64
N ILE A 259 -53.98 -21.28 -23.06
CA ILE A 259 -55.41 -21.02 -22.82
C ILE A 259 -56.17 -20.95 -24.16
N VAL A 260 -55.65 -20.21 -25.15
CA VAL A 260 -56.28 -20.09 -26.47
C VAL A 260 -56.39 -21.46 -27.14
N ALA A 261 -55.34 -22.27 -27.11
CA ALA A 261 -55.35 -23.62 -27.65
C ALA A 261 -56.38 -24.52 -26.93
N PHE A 262 -56.46 -24.43 -25.60
CA PHE A 262 -57.42 -25.19 -24.81
C PHE A 262 -58.88 -24.80 -25.10
N VAL A 263 -59.16 -23.50 -25.21
CA VAL A 263 -60.48 -22.98 -25.62
C VAL A 263 -60.83 -23.44 -27.03
N PHE A 264 -59.86 -23.43 -27.96
CA PHE A 264 -60.06 -23.89 -29.32
C PHE A 264 -60.37 -25.39 -29.38
N LEU A 265 -59.64 -26.22 -28.62
CA LEU A 265 -59.89 -27.65 -28.49
C LEU A 265 -61.26 -27.95 -27.88
N ILE A 266 -61.69 -27.21 -26.85
CA ILE A 266 -63.04 -27.34 -26.28
C ILE A 266 -64.11 -26.97 -27.31
N ARG A 267 -63.95 -25.86 -28.03
CA ARG A 267 -64.88 -25.45 -29.10
C ARG A 267 -64.97 -26.50 -30.20
N GLN A 268 -63.85 -27.08 -30.61
CA GLN A 268 -63.81 -28.13 -31.62
C GLN A 268 -64.50 -29.41 -31.12
N ARG A 269 -64.35 -29.76 -29.84
CA ARG A 269 -65.07 -30.88 -29.20
C ARG A 269 -66.57 -30.64 -29.12
N ARG A 270 -67.02 -29.42 -28.80
CA ARG A 270 -68.45 -29.06 -28.79
C ARG A 270 -69.06 -29.13 -30.19
N ARG A 271 -68.37 -28.62 -31.22
CA ARG A 271 -68.80 -28.75 -32.63
C ARG A 271 -68.92 -30.22 -33.08
N LYS A 272 -68.02 -31.10 -32.64
CA LYS A 272 -68.10 -32.55 -32.95
C LYS A 272 -69.19 -33.29 -32.17
N ARG A 273 -69.70 -32.73 -31.06
CA ARG A 273 -70.76 -33.35 -30.24
C ARG A 273 -72.18 -32.86 -30.56
N GLY A 274 -72.35 -31.92 -31.50
CA GLY A 274 -73.68 -31.52 -31.98
C GLY A 274 -74.57 -30.87 -30.91
N ILE A 275 -73.98 -30.13 -29.95
CA ILE A 275 -74.75 -29.31 -29.01
C ILE A 275 -74.54 -27.86 -29.41
N TYR A 276 -75.59 -27.25 -29.98
CA TYR A 276 -75.70 -25.82 -30.24
C TYR A 276 -75.81 -25.04 -28.92
#